data_AF-A0A5C8P6X6-F1
#
_entry.id   AF-A0A5C8P6X6-F1
#
_cell.length_a   1.000
_cell.length_b   1.000
_cell.length_c   1.000
_cell.angle_alpha   90.00
_cell.angle_beta   90.00
_cell.angle_gamma   90.00
#
_symmetry.space_group_name_H-M   'P 1'
#
loop_
_entity.id
_entity.type
_entity.pdbx_description
1 polymer ?
#
loop_
_entity_poly.entity_id
_entity_poly.type
_entity_poly.pdbx_seq_one_letter_code
_entity_poly.pdbx_strand_id
1 'polypeptide(L)'
;RDLPFDQAALGSPSALLNALRGAEITVGGARSATGRVVAVNGEPVISPEGRQVGVRNRVTLMTDKGLQQFVLEEAETLQFADPAVRAQVQKALAAIASNRAKDARTVELSAKGQGKRTVRVAYIVTAPLWKASYRLTVPGEGDVTKAHLQGWAVVENMSGQDWKDVDLTLVSGHPVAFRQALYQSYYVDRPYVPVD
;
A
#
# COMPACT_ATOMS: atom_id res chain seq x y z
N ARG A 1 0.44 -2.15 23.08
CA ARG A 1 1.49 -3.18 22.90
C ARG A 1 1.57 -3.44 21.41
N ASP A 2 2.72 -3.14 20.83
CA ASP A 2 2.92 -3.19 19.38
C ASP A 2 2.80 -4.63 18.87
N LEU A 3 2.34 -4.77 17.64
CA LEU A 3 2.25 -6.06 16.96
C LEU A 3 3.68 -6.60 16.75
N PRO A 4 3.89 -7.93 16.76
CA PRO A 4 5.22 -8.50 16.55
C PRO A 4 5.70 -8.43 15.09
N PHE A 5 4.94 -7.78 14.21
CA PHE A 5 5.24 -7.58 12.80
C PHE A 5 4.65 -6.24 12.33
N ASP A 6 5.19 -5.69 11.25
CA ASP A 6 4.71 -4.47 10.63
C ASP A 6 3.59 -4.73 9.60
N GLN A 7 3.05 -3.67 9.00
CA GLN A 7 2.01 -3.80 7.98
C GLN A 7 2.50 -4.54 6.72
N ALA A 8 3.79 -4.45 6.38
CA ALA A 8 4.36 -5.07 5.19
C ALA A 8 4.32 -6.61 5.28
N ALA A 9 4.47 -7.16 6.49
CA ALA A 9 4.31 -8.59 6.74
C ALA A 9 2.93 -9.14 6.35
N LEU A 10 1.87 -8.31 6.33
CA LEU A 10 0.53 -8.72 5.91
C LEU A 10 0.31 -8.65 4.38
N GLY A 11 1.33 -8.25 3.61
CA GLY A 11 1.25 -8.16 2.15
C GLY A 11 1.23 -9.50 1.42
N SER A 12 1.75 -10.56 2.04
CA SER A 12 1.68 -11.93 1.51
C SER A 12 1.80 -12.99 2.61
N PRO A 13 1.33 -14.23 2.40
CA PRO A 13 1.54 -15.33 3.33
C PRO A 13 3.02 -15.58 3.63
N SER A 14 3.89 -15.49 2.62
CA SER A 14 5.34 -15.69 2.79
C SER A 14 5.98 -14.58 3.63
N ALA A 15 5.58 -13.33 3.46
CA ALA A 15 6.04 -12.21 4.27
C ALA A 15 5.61 -12.36 5.74
N LEU A 16 4.36 -12.80 5.97
CA LEU A 16 3.84 -13.01 7.32
C LEU A 16 4.60 -14.12 8.05
N LEU A 17 4.80 -15.26 7.39
CA LEU A 17 5.56 -16.38 7.96
C LEU A 17 7.04 -16.02 8.19
N ASN A 18 7.63 -15.18 7.34
CA ASN A 18 8.99 -14.69 7.55
C ASN A 18 9.10 -13.74 8.75
N ALA A 19 8.10 -12.88 8.96
CA ALA A 19 8.04 -12.00 10.13
C ALA A 19 7.77 -12.79 11.42
N LEU A 20 7.07 -13.92 11.33
CA LEU A 20 6.72 -14.80 12.44
C LEU A 20 7.57 -16.08 12.47
N ARG A 21 8.85 -16.01 12.07
CA ARG A 21 9.77 -17.15 12.23
C ARG A 21 9.84 -17.60 13.68
N GLY A 22 9.84 -18.92 13.88
CA GLY A 22 9.75 -19.56 15.18
C GLY A 22 8.32 -19.78 15.68
N ALA A 23 7.30 -19.15 15.08
CA ALA A 23 5.91 -19.46 15.38
C ALA A 23 5.57 -20.90 14.98
N GLU A 24 4.80 -21.57 15.81
CA GLU A 24 4.28 -22.90 15.52
C GLU A 24 3.04 -22.80 14.65
N ILE A 25 3.03 -23.54 13.55
CA ILE A 25 1.91 -23.61 12.61
C ILE A 25 1.50 -25.05 12.40
N THR A 26 0.22 -25.22 12.08
CA THR A 26 -0.32 -26.45 11.49
C THR A 26 -0.70 -26.15 10.05
N VAL A 27 -0.16 -26.94 9.12
CA VAL A 27 -0.52 -26.92 7.70
C VAL A 27 -1.41 -28.12 7.40
N GLY A 28 -2.47 -27.90 6.62
CA GLY A 28 -3.36 -28.94 6.11
C GLY A 28 -3.39 -28.99 4.58
N GLY A 29 -3.81 -30.14 4.04
CA GLY A 29 -3.85 -30.46 2.61
C GLY A 29 -3.48 -31.93 2.40
N ALA A 30 -2.86 -32.26 1.26
CA ALA A 30 -2.43 -33.62 0.93
C ALA A 30 -1.48 -34.26 1.97
N ARG A 31 -0.73 -33.43 2.70
CA ARG A 31 0.05 -33.84 3.89
C ARG A 31 -0.11 -32.79 4.97
N SER A 32 -0.57 -33.20 6.14
CA SER A 32 -0.58 -32.34 7.32
C SER A 32 0.75 -32.38 8.06
N ALA A 33 1.17 -31.24 8.58
CA ALA A 33 2.34 -31.13 9.43
C ALA A 33 2.13 -30.03 10.47
N THR A 34 2.68 -30.25 11.66
CA THR A 34 2.73 -29.24 12.73
C THR A 34 4.19 -29.04 13.12
N GLY A 35 4.61 -27.78 13.20
CA GLY A 35 5.97 -27.45 13.61
C GLY A 35 6.26 -25.97 13.56
N ARG A 36 7.47 -25.60 13.97
CA ARG A 36 7.91 -24.20 14.03
C ARG A 36 8.51 -23.76 12.70
N VAL A 37 8.14 -22.57 12.25
CA VAL A 37 8.68 -21.98 11.01
C VAL A 37 10.17 -21.69 11.18
N VAL A 38 11.01 -22.33 10.37
CA VAL A 38 12.46 -22.10 10.34
C VAL A 38 12.80 -21.04 9.29
N ALA A 39 12.30 -21.23 8.08
CA ALA A 39 12.60 -20.36 6.94
C ALA A 39 11.48 -20.42 5.88
N VAL A 40 11.35 -19.34 5.11
CA VAL A 40 10.54 -19.29 3.89
C VAL A 40 11.45 -18.78 2.76
N ASN A 41 11.64 -19.60 1.74
CA ASN A 41 12.54 -19.32 0.62
C ASN A 41 11.76 -19.27 -0.69
N GLY A 42 11.99 -18.22 -1.48
CA GLY A 42 11.46 -18.12 -2.84
C GLY A 42 12.28 -18.96 -3.81
N GLU A 43 11.62 -19.82 -4.58
CA GLU A 43 12.21 -20.61 -5.66
C GLU A 43 11.67 -20.15 -7.01
N PRO A 44 12.53 -19.85 -8.00
CA PRO A 44 12.07 -19.55 -9.34
C PRO A 44 11.40 -20.78 -9.95
N VAL A 45 10.23 -20.59 -10.55
CA VAL A 45 9.57 -21.61 -11.36
C VAL A 45 10.06 -21.44 -12.79
N ILE A 46 10.74 -22.45 -13.31
CA ILE A 46 11.30 -22.45 -14.67
C ILE A 46 10.39 -23.29 -15.57
N SER A 47 9.98 -22.72 -16.71
CA SER A 47 9.21 -23.42 -17.73
C SER A 47 10.05 -24.50 -18.43
N PRO A 48 9.43 -25.45 -19.15
CA PRO A 48 10.16 -26.41 -19.98
C PRO A 48 11.09 -25.77 -21.02
N GLU A 49 10.82 -24.52 -21.38
CA GLU A 49 11.59 -23.71 -22.33
C GLU A 49 12.74 -22.91 -21.67
N GLY A 50 13.00 -23.15 -20.37
CA GLY A 50 14.07 -22.49 -19.63
C GLY A 50 13.78 -21.04 -19.19
N ARG A 51 12.52 -20.57 -19.33
CA ARG A 51 12.12 -19.21 -18.92
C ARG A 51 11.57 -19.20 -17.50
N GLN A 52 11.91 -18.19 -16.71
CA GLN A 52 11.28 -18.01 -15.40
C GLN A 52 9.85 -17.52 -15.58
N VAL A 53 8.88 -18.29 -15.06
CA VAL A 53 7.44 -18.02 -15.19
C VAL A 53 6.76 -17.67 -13.86
N GLY A 54 7.51 -17.71 -12.76
CA GLY A 54 7.00 -17.32 -11.45
C GLY A 54 8.01 -17.56 -10.33
N VAL A 55 7.53 -17.37 -9.10
CA VAL A 55 8.23 -17.73 -7.86
C VAL A 55 7.25 -18.48 -6.99
N ARG A 56 7.66 -19.63 -6.45
CA ARG A 56 6.92 -20.37 -5.42
C ARG A 56 7.67 -20.29 -4.10
N ASN A 57 6.98 -20.43 -2.97
CA ASN A 57 7.60 -20.29 -1.66
C ASN A 57 7.73 -21.67 -1.00
N ARG A 58 8.96 -22.08 -0.72
CA ARG A 58 9.22 -23.28 0.10
C ARG A 58 9.32 -22.88 1.55
N VAL A 59 8.49 -23.47 2.39
CA VAL A 59 8.52 -23.29 3.84
C VAL A 59 9.22 -24.48 4.48
N THR A 60 10.15 -24.22 5.39
CA THR A 60 10.80 -25.23 6.22
C THR A 60 10.26 -25.16 7.64
N LEU A 61 9.78 -26.29 8.15
CA LEU A 61 9.31 -26.47 9.52
C LEU A 61 10.27 -27.35 10.31
N MET A 62 10.51 -27.01 11.57
CA MET A 62 11.07 -27.93 12.55
C MET A 62 9.91 -28.67 13.22
N THR A 63 9.83 -29.97 12.98
CA THR A 63 8.84 -30.88 13.56
C THR A 63 9.50 -31.88 14.50
N ASP A 64 8.70 -32.72 15.16
CA ASP A 64 9.16 -33.86 15.96
C ASP A 64 9.96 -34.89 15.16
N LYS A 65 9.72 -34.97 13.85
CA LYS A 65 10.40 -35.86 12.90
C LYS A 65 11.62 -35.21 12.22
N GLY A 66 11.98 -33.99 12.64
CA GLY A 66 13.07 -33.21 12.06
C GLY A 66 12.59 -32.12 11.10
N LEU A 67 13.43 -31.74 10.13
CA LEU A 67 13.08 -30.70 9.17
C LEU A 67 12.13 -31.25 8.10
N GLN A 68 10.98 -30.60 7.96
CA GLN A 68 10.00 -30.90 6.91
C GLN A 68 9.78 -29.67 6.05
N GLN A 69 9.59 -29.89 4.75
CA GLN A 69 9.39 -28.81 3.79
C GLN A 69 8.12 -29.02 3.00
N PHE A 70 7.44 -27.91 2.69
CA PHE A 70 6.28 -27.89 1.82
C PHE A 70 6.30 -26.64 0.93
N VAL A 71 5.56 -26.70 -0.18
CA VAL A 71 5.32 -25.54 -1.05
C VAL A 71 4.10 -24.81 -0.51
N LEU A 72 4.26 -23.53 -0.18
CA LEU A 72 3.23 -22.72 0.48
C LEU A 72 1.97 -22.59 -0.37
N GLU A 73 2.12 -22.51 -1.68
CA GLU A 73 1.01 -22.38 -2.64
C GLU A 73 0.16 -23.66 -2.76
N GLU A 74 0.67 -24.80 -2.30
CA GLU A 74 -0.05 -26.09 -2.28
C GLU A 74 -0.75 -26.34 -0.94
N ALA A 75 -0.58 -25.45 0.05
CA ALA A 75 -1.24 -25.56 1.35
C ALA A 75 -2.71 -25.16 1.24
N GLU A 76 -3.62 -26.06 1.65
CA GLU A 76 -5.05 -25.77 1.70
C GLU A 76 -5.42 -24.93 2.92
N THR A 77 -4.78 -25.21 4.05
CA THR A 77 -5.00 -24.49 5.30
C THR A 77 -3.69 -24.24 6.01
N LEU A 78 -3.59 -23.08 6.64
CA LEU A 78 -2.47 -22.72 7.50
C LEU A 78 -3.03 -22.04 8.75
N GLN A 79 -2.68 -22.58 9.92
CA GLN A 79 -3.15 -22.07 11.20
C GLN A 79 -1.98 -21.89 12.16
N PHE A 80 -1.88 -20.70 12.75
CA PHE A 80 -0.99 -20.49 13.90
C PHE A 80 -1.53 -21.27 15.11
N ALA A 81 -0.69 -22.08 15.73
CA ALA A 81 -1.06 -22.88 16.90
C ALA A 81 -1.38 -21.97 18.10
N ASP A 82 -0.56 -20.94 18.32
CA ASP A 82 -0.72 -19.98 19.41
C ASP A 82 -1.95 -19.06 19.21
N PRO A 83 -2.96 -19.13 20.11
CA PRO A 83 -4.13 -18.25 20.07
C PRO A 83 -3.79 -16.76 20.14
N ALA A 84 -2.72 -16.38 20.84
CA ALA A 84 -2.31 -14.98 20.97
C ALA A 84 -1.81 -14.42 19.62
N VAL A 85 -1.03 -15.21 18.88
CA VAL A 85 -0.58 -14.86 17.52
C VAL A 85 -1.78 -14.72 16.58
N ARG A 86 -2.74 -15.67 16.64
CA ARG A 86 -3.99 -15.57 15.85
C ARG A 86 -4.75 -14.28 16.15
N ALA A 87 -4.92 -13.93 17.42
CA ALA A 87 -5.61 -12.72 17.84
C ALA A 87 -4.88 -11.44 17.37
N GLN A 88 -3.55 -11.43 17.38
CA GLN A 88 -2.75 -10.31 16.87
C GLN A 88 -2.91 -10.14 15.35
N VAL A 89 -2.84 -11.22 14.58
CA VAL A 89 -3.07 -11.20 13.12
C VAL A 89 -4.49 -10.72 12.80
N GLN A 90 -5.51 -11.25 13.50
CA GLN A 90 -6.90 -10.81 13.32
C GLN A 90 -7.07 -9.32 13.65
N LYS A 91 -6.48 -8.84 14.75
CA LYS A 91 -6.51 -7.42 15.14
C LYS A 91 -5.86 -6.54 14.08
N ALA A 92 -4.73 -6.96 13.54
CA ALA A 92 -4.00 -6.22 12.51
C ALA A 92 -4.80 -6.16 11.19
N LEU A 93 -5.38 -7.28 10.75
CA LEU A 93 -6.25 -7.33 9.57
C LEU A 93 -7.52 -6.48 9.75
N ALA A 94 -8.14 -6.52 10.93
CA ALA A 94 -9.27 -5.65 11.26
C ALA A 94 -8.89 -4.16 11.23
N ALA A 95 -7.70 -3.82 11.72
CA ALA A 95 -7.19 -2.46 11.64
C ALA A 95 -6.98 -2.02 10.17
N ILE A 96 -6.43 -2.88 9.30
CA ILE A 96 -6.31 -2.60 7.86
C ILE A 96 -7.69 -2.41 7.21
N ALA A 97 -8.65 -3.29 7.50
CA ALA A 97 -10.02 -3.16 6.99
C ALA A 97 -10.67 -1.85 7.45
N SER A 98 -10.50 -1.47 8.72
CA SER A 98 -11.00 -0.21 9.26
C SER A 98 -10.28 1.01 8.67
N ASN A 99 -8.98 0.89 8.35
CA ASN A 99 -8.21 1.96 7.73
C ASN A 99 -8.57 2.14 6.25
N ARG A 100 -8.97 1.08 5.54
CA ARG A 100 -9.55 1.19 4.19
C ARG A 100 -10.90 1.92 4.22
N ALA A 101 -11.69 1.73 5.28
CA ALA A 101 -12.92 2.51 5.50
C ALA A 101 -12.66 3.97 5.91
N LYS A 102 -11.45 4.27 6.41
CA LYS A 102 -10.98 5.61 6.81
C LYS A 102 -10.55 6.50 5.63
N ASP A 103 -10.74 6.11 4.38
CA ASP A 103 -10.71 7.13 3.30
C ASP A 103 -11.92 8.07 3.37
N ALA A 104 -12.92 7.74 4.21
CA ALA A 104 -13.93 8.67 4.70
C ALA A 104 -13.61 9.13 6.14
N ARG A 105 -13.72 10.45 6.40
CA ARG A 105 -13.65 11.05 7.74
C ARG A 105 -15.02 11.66 8.07
N THR A 106 -15.57 11.33 9.22
CA THR A 106 -16.78 11.98 9.72
C THR A 106 -16.40 13.33 10.35
N VAL A 107 -16.99 14.42 9.88
CA VAL A 107 -16.87 15.76 10.46
C VAL A 107 -18.21 16.10 11.11
N GLU A 108 -18.22 16.26 12.43
CA GLU A 108 -19.40 16.70 13.18
C GLU A 108 -19.38 18.22 13.34
N LEU A 109 -20.47 18.89 12.96
CA LEU A 109 -20.61 20.33 13.03
C LEU A 109 -21.75 20.68 14.01
N SER A 110 -21.39 21.25 15.17
CA SER A 110 -22.36 21.74 16.14
C SER A 110 -22.51 23.25 16.04
N ALA A 111 -23.73 23.76 15.89
CA ALA A 111 -24.03 25.18 15.96
C ALA A 111 -24.79 25.52 17.25
N LYS A 112 -24.33 26.52 18.00
CA LYS A 112 -25.03 27.03 19.20
C LYS A 112 -25.88 28.26 18.82
N GLY A 113 -27.13 28.31 19.29
CA GLY A 113 -28.06 29.44 19.08
C GLY A 113 -29.47 29.00 18.69
N GLN A 114 -30.39 29.97 18.57
CA GLN A 114 -31.77 29.75 18.11
C GLN A 114 -32.01 30.48 16.77
N GLY A 115 -32.91 29.96 15.93
CA GLY A 115 -33.26 30.54 14.63
C GLY A 115 -32.53 29.93 13.42
N LYS A 116 -32.95 30.32 12.20
CA LYS A 116 -32.36 29.84 10.94
C LYS A 116 -31.09 30.60 10.59
N ARG A 117 -30.04 29.90 10.16
CA ARG A 117 -28.81 30.48 9.61
C ARG A 117 -28.15 29.59 8.57
N THR A 118 -27.41 30.21 7.65
CA THR A 118 -26.57 29.52 6.68
C THR A 118 -25.23 29.14 7.33
N VAL A 119 -24.84 27.87 7.24
CA VAL A 119 -23.52 27.36 7.66
C VAL A 119 -22.76 26.96 6.40
N ARG A 120 -21.51 27.45 6.25
CA ARG A 120 -20.65 27.11 5.12
C ARG A 120 -19.46 26.29 5.61
N VAL A 121 -19.21 25.19 4.92
CA VAL A 121 -18.05 24.31 5.16
C VAL A 121 -17.16 24.40 3.93
N ALA A 122 -15.88 24.67 4.14
CA ALA A 122 -14.87 24.64 3.11
C ALA A 122 -13.70 23.78 3.60
N TYR A 123 -13.09 23.04 2.70
CA TYR A 123 -11.91 22.23 2.98
C TYR A 123 -10.91 22.41 1.84
N ILE A 124 -9.63 22.19 2.16
CA ILE A 124 -8.53 22.30 1.19
C ILE A 124 -8.00 20.90 0.95
N VAL A 125 -7.84 20.54 -0.33
CA VAL A 125 -7.14 19.34 -0.76
C VAL A 125 -5.82 19.73 -1.41
N THR A 126 -4.89 18.77 -1.50
CA THR A 126 -3.66 18.97 -2.26
C THR A 126 -3.99 19.29 -3.71
N ALA A 127 -3.21 20.20 -4.32
CA ALA A 127 -3.39 20.56 -5.72
C ALA A 127 -3.35 19.29 -6.61
N PRO A 128 -4.29 19.14 -7.57
CA PRO A 128 -4.30 18.00 -8.47
C PRO A 128 -3.06 18.01 -9.34
N LEU A 129 -2.49 16.83 -9.60
CA LEU A 129 -1.42 16.72 -10.59
C LEU A 129 -1.99 17.04 -11.96
N TRP A 130 -1.25 17.79 -12.75
CA TRP A 130 -1.60 18.00 -14.16
C TRP A 130 -0.39 17.74 -15.05
N LYS A 131 -0.66 17.25 -16.26
CA LYS A 131 0.35 16.92 -17.27
C LYS A 131 -0.08 17.51 -18.61
N ALA A 132 0.86 18.14 -19.30
CA ALA A 132 0.67 18.47 -20.71
C ALA A 132 1.00 17.23 -21.55
N SER A 133 0.12 16.87 -22.48
CA SER A 133 0.36 15.82 -23.46
C SER A 133 0.21 16.39 -24.85
N TYR A 134 1.09 16.01 -25.77
CA TYR A 134 1.08 16.51 -27.14
C TYR A 134 1.16 15.34 -28.11
N ARG A 135 0.39 15.41 -29.20
CA ARG A 135 0.44 14.47 -30.31
C ARG A 135 0.65 15.23 -31.60
N LEU A 136 1.69 14.86 -32.34
CA LEU A 136 1.92 15.33 -33.70
C LEU A 136 1.54 14.22 -34.68
N THR A 137 0.66 14.52 -35.61
CA THR A 137 0.28 13.63 -36.71
C THR A 137 0.77 14.21 -38.02
N VAL A 138 1.63 13.46 -38.71
CA VAL A 138 2.15 13.82 -40.04
C VAL A 138 1.37 13.01 -41.08
N PRO A 139 0.67 13.65 -42.03
CA PRO A 139 -0.10 12.93 -43.04
C PRO A 139 0.81 12.38 -44.16
N GLY A 140 0.94 11.06 -44.25
CA GLY A 140 1.58 10.36 -45.38
C GLY A 140 3.12 10.30 -45.35
N GLU A 141 3.70 9.69 -46.38
CA GLU A 141 5.15 9.60 -46.62
C GLU A 141 5.54 10.53 -47.80
N GLY A 142 6.69 11.21 -47.70
CA GLY A 142 7.19 12.14 -48.73
C GLY A 142 7.53 13.53 -48.19
N ASP A 143 7.54 14.54 -49.08
CA ASP A 143 7.85 15.93 -48.74
C ASP A 143 6.65 16.60 -48.04
N VAL A 144 6.50 16.33 -46.74
CA VAL A 144 5.35 16.79 -45.95
C VAL A 144 5.62 18.17 -45.35
N THR A 145 4.89 19.17 -45.84
CA THR A 145 5.02 20.59 -45.40
C THR A 145 4.03 21.00 -44.30
N LYS A 146 3.12 20.10 -43.90
CA LYS A 146 2.07 20.38 -42.90
C LYS A 146 1.87 19.19 -41.97
N ALA A 147 1.72 19.45 -40.68
CA ALA A 147 1.42 18.45 -39.66
C ALA A 147 0.33 18.95 -38.70
N HIS A 148 -0.38 18.03 -38.07
CA HIS A 148 -1.40 18.34 -37.06
C HIS A 148 -0.83 18.16 -35.66
N LEU A 149 -0.70 19.25 -34.91
CA LEU A 149 -0.35 19.22 -33.49
C LEU A 149 -1.62 19.33 -32.63
N GLN A 150 -1.78 18.40 -31.71
CA GLN A 150 -2.83 18.40 -30.70
C GLN A 150 -2.19 18.44 -29.31
N GLY A 151 -2.82 19.18 -28.39
CA GLY A 151 -2.39 19.30 -27.00
C GLY A 151 -3.54 19.02 -26.05
N TRP A 152 -3.23 18.37 -24.93
CA TRP A 152 -4.14 18.12 -23.81
C TRP A 152 -3.53 18.58 -22.50
N ALA A 153 -4.35 19.11 -21.61
CA ALA A 153 -4.06 19.19 -20.19
C ALA A 153 -4.80 18.05 -19.49
N VAL A 154 -4.04 17.07 -19.00
CA VAL A 154 -4.58 15.94 -18.25
C VAL A 154 -4.48 16.27 -16.77
N VAL A 155 -5.62 16.36 -16.09
CA VAL A 155 -5.70 16.72 -14.68
C VAL A 155 -6.19 15.51 -13.88
N GLU A 156 -5.47 15.15 -12.83
CA GLU A 156 -5.80 14.02 -11.96
C GLU A 156 -6.74 14.48 -10.83
N ASN A 157 -8.02 14.17 -10.93
CA ASN A 157 -9.01 14.46 -9.89
C ASN A 157 -8.96 13.42 -8.77
N MET A 158 -8.31 13.79 -7.66
CA MET A 158 -8.19 12.94 -6.47
C MET A 158 -9.24 13.26 -5.39
N SER A 159 -10.22 14.13 -5.68
CA SER A 159 -11.22 14.57 -4.69
C SER A 159 -12.35 13.55 -4.46
N GLY A 160 -12.43 12.50 -5.28
CA GLY A 160 -13.45 11.45 -5.16
C GLY A 160 -14.87 11.91 -5.53
N GLN A 161 -15.02 13.10 -6.12
CA GLN A 161 -16.28 13.67 -6.58
C GLN A 161 -16.08 14.32 -7.96
N ASP A 162 -17.14 14.36 -8.77
CA ASP A 162 -17.10 15.07 -10.06
C ASP A 162 -16.94 16.57 -9.83
N TRP A 163 -16.06 17.20 -10.60
CA TRP A 163 -15.95 18.65 -10.62
C TRP A 163 -17.09 19.25 -11.44
N LYS A 164 -17.85 20.16 -10.83
CA LYS A 164 -18.92 20.94 -11.47
C LYS A 164 -18.69 22.39 -11.11
N ASP A 165 -18.74 23.27 -12.11
CA ASP A 165 -18.59 24.73 -11.95
C ASP A 165 -17.32 25.13 -11.19
N VAL A 166 -16.16 24.59 -11.59
CA VAL A 166 -14.85 24.89 -11.00
C VAL A 166 -14.03 25.83 -11.87
N ASP A 167 -13.33 26.77 -11.23
CA ASP A 167 -12.30 27.59 -11.87
C ASP A 167 -10.93 26.91 -11.69
N LEU A 168 -10.24 26.62 -12.79
CA LEU A 168 -8.92 25.99 -12.78
C LEU A 168 -7.90 26.86 -13.50
N THR A 169 -6.77 27.12 -12.84
CA THR A 169 -5.60 27.75 -13.45
C THR A 169 -4.43 26.77 -13.43
N LEU A 170 -3.91 26.44 -14.62
CA LEU A 170 -2.75 25.58 -14.79
C LEU A 170 -1.55 26.45 -15.18
N VAL A 171 -0.47 26.35 -14.42
CA VAL A 171 0.75 27.13 -14.63
C VAL A 171 1.89 26.17 -14.91
N SER A 172 2.64 26.41 -15.98
CA SER A 172 3.89 25.71 -16.25
C SER A 172 4.93 26.17 -15.23
N GLY A 173 5.44 25.22 -14.44
CA GLY A 173 6.45 25.48 -13.42
C GLY A 173 6.62 24.26 -12.53
N HIS A 174 7.71 24.23 -11.75
CA HIS A 174 7.88 23.27 -10.67
C HIS A 174 7.42 23.93 -9.37
N PRO A 175 6.11 23.92 -9.01
CA PRO A 175 5.72 24.29 -7.66
C PRO A 175 6.34 23.25 -6.73
N VAL A 176 7.34 23.64 -5.94
CA VAL A 176 7.92 22.79 -4.91
C VAL A 176 6.87 22.64 -3.81
N ALA A 177 5.94 21.71 -3.97
CA ALA A 177 4.96 21.37 -2.97
C ALA A 177 5.62 20.42 -1.97
N PHE A 178 5.93 20.90 -0.77
CA PHE A 178 6.46 20.06 0.30
C PHE A 178 5.36 19.15 0.84
N ARG A 179 5.65 17.84 0.91
CA ARG A 179 4.82 16.89 1.63
C ARG A 179 5.33 16.80 3.06
N GLN A 180 4.66 17.45 4.00
CA GLN A 180 4.99 17.37 5.42
C GLN A 180 3.96 16.51 6.15
N ALA A 181 4.42 15.47 6.84
CA ALA A 181 3.57 14.66 7.70
C ALA A 181 3.27 15.44 8.99
N LEU A 182 2.19 16.21 9.01
CA LEU A 182 1.79 17.05 10.16
C LEU A 182 1.57 16.26 11.46
N TYR A 183 1.30 14.96 11.35
CA TYR A 183 1.06 14.06 12.49
C TYR A 183 2.28 13.26 12.93
N GLN A 184 3.40 13.33 12.20
CA GLN A 184 4.65 12.71 12.65
C GLN A 184 5.44 13.73 13.47
N SER A 185 5.75 13.37 14.72
CA SER A 185 6.69 14.14 15.53
C SER A 185 8.06 14.11 14.86
N TYR A 186 8.52 15.26 14.38
CA TYR A 186 9.86 15.45 13.85
C TYR A 186 10.71 16.15 14.90
N TYR A 187 11.82 15.53 15.30
CA TYR A 187 12.80 16.12 16.19
C TYR A 187 13.99 16.61 15.37
N VAL A 188 14.38 17.86 15.60
CA VAL A 188 15.58 18.46 15.01
C VAL A 188 16.71 18.30 16.01
N ASP A 189 17.83 17.72 15.59
CA ASP A 189 19.06 17.73 16.39
C ASP A 189 19.53 19.17 16.58
N ARG A 190 19.57 19.64 17.82
CA ARG A 190 20.06 20.97 18.15
C ARG A 190 21.57 20.90 18.40
N PRO A 191 22.37 21.74 17.74
CA PRO A 191 23.80 21.81 18.03
C PRO A 191 24.03 22.27 19.47
N TYR A 192 25.00 21.65 20.14
CA TYR A 192 25.44 22.07 21.46
C TYR A 192 26.44 23.22 21.29
N VAL A 193 26.10 24.40 21.81
CA VAL A 193 26.99 25.56 21.81
C VAL A 193 27.64 25.63 23.20
N PRO A 194 28.96 25.48 23.33
CA PRO A 194 29.63 25.67 24.62
C PRO A 194 29.51 27.12 25.07
N VAL A 195 29.39 27.31 26.39
CA VAL A 195 29.39 28.63 27.02
C VAL A 195 30.85 28.98 27.33
N ASP A 196 31.33 30.09 26.77
CA ASP A 196 32.59 30.73 27.20
C ASP A 196 32.35 31.65 28.41
#